data_AF-A0A4R0PF09-F1
#
_entry.id   AF-A0A4R0PF09-F1
#
_cell.length_a   1.000
_cell.length_b   1.000
_cell.length_c   1.000
_cell.angle_alpha   90.00
_cell.angle_beta   90.00
_cell.angle_gamma   90.00
#
_symmetry.space_group_name_H-M   'P 1'
#
loop_
_entity.id
_entity.type
_entity.pdbx_description
1 polymer ?
#
loop_
_entity_poly.entity_id
_entity_poly.type
_entity_poly.pdbx_seq_one_letter_code
_entity_poly.pdbx_strand_id
1 'polypeptide(L)'
;MAHSRADGRTLLRIPARPDPRGAPAGQAADRRARLRPVRGDLSGGHRVRHAPILPGAGARPPAPAHPRDLPRRRGPPRLPGDRPPARHDGAGAFVPRGDALNRPSDFADIKEALQDRIEALARELLPDGHRNGGYWIGRNPLRDDRHAGSFWILLKRNPGVWKDEATGDTGDVINLVQYLGQLPDYRATRDWCVRWLGWKSGPQKPMSDAARRAVERQREKQRAEREASEAEELAKQSGRAFSLWLKCVKLTPDTFPGSLLETYLQSRGLDLKRWLIDAGRPLPGAIRFSASEPYVLAEGRGRTHRPCMVTLMTGANGRHQAIHRTWLSPDGSGKAAFPDPERNKARKIWPSPVGAVIRISKGEGDLTPEEAARQGRAGPLVVTEGIEDALSIAISCPDHRVWAAGTLGNIAHVPVLPCVSRVIVAADNDWHNKQASAALGRAVAALKAHGRPVAIARSTIGKDMNDLLKGEPV
;
A
#
# COMPACT_ATOMS: atom_id res chain seq x y z
N MET A 1 38.81 -21.90 -19.20
CA MET A 1 38.70 -20.49 -19.65
C MET A 1 37.51 -20.35 -20.57
N ALA A 2 36.84 -19.19 -20.51
CA ALA A 2 35.69 -18.73 -21.30
C ALA A 2 34.30 -19.34 -20.99
N HIS A 3 33.65 -18.77 -19.98
CA HIS A 3 32.19 -18.75 -19.83
C HIS A 3 31.59 -17.70 -20.79
N SER A 4 30.69 -18.11 -21.69
CA SER A 4 29.83 -17.19 -22.44
C SER A 4 28.48 -17.09 -21.74
N ARG A 5 28.19 -15.91 -21.18
CA ARG A 5 26.87 -15.53 -20.65
C ARG A 5 25.95 -15.18 -21.82
N ALA A 6 24.89 -15.95 -22.01
CA ALA A 6 23.80 -15.58 -22.92
C ALA A 6 22.76 -14.75 -22.14
N ASP A 7 22.76 -13.43 -22.34
CA ASP A 7 21.67 -12.54 -21.93
C ASP A 7 20.43 -12.81 -22.80
N GLY A 8 19.48 -13.56 -22.25
CA GLY A 8 18.18 -13.83 -22.88
C GLY A 8 17.25 -12.62 -22.81
N ARG A 9 17.41 -11.66 -23.73
CA ARG A 9 16.38 -10.65 -24.04
C ARG A 9 15.32 -11.30 -24.94
N THR A 10 14.22 -11.76 -24.35
CA THR A 10 13.04 -12.18 -25.14
C THR A 10 12.25 -10.94 -25.55
N LEU A 11 12.38 -10.54 -26.81
CA LEU A 11 11.58 -9.47 -27.43
C LEU A 11 10.19 -10.02 -27.80
N LEU A 12 9.13 -9.44 -27.24
CA LEU A 12 7.77 -9.59 -27.76
C LEU A 12 7.66 -8.73 -29.03
N ARG A 13 7.66 -9.38 -30.21
CA ARG A 13 7.42 -8.70 -31.49
C ARG A 13 5.91 -8.57 -31.70
N ILE A 14 5.41 -7.34 -31.67
CA ILE A 14 4.05 -7.00 -32.10
C ILE A 14 4.08 -6.79 -33.63
N PRO A 15 3.19 -7.44 -34.43
CA PRO A 15 3.16 -7.22 -35.88
C PRO A 15 2.72 -5.78 -36.21
N ALA A 16 3.35 -5.20 -37.24
CA ALA A 16 3.04 -3.86 -37.73
C ALA A 16 1.66 -3.81 -38.43
N ARG A 17 1.02 -2.63 -38.38
CA ARG A 17 -0.29 -2.32 -38.96
C ARG A 17 -0.38 -2.69 -40.45
N PRO A 18 -1.49 -3.29 -40.93
CA PRO A 18 -1.83 -3.26 -42.36
C PRO A 18 -2.42 -1.90 -42.75
N ASP A 19 -1.97 -1.36 -43.89
CA ASP A 19 -2.48 -0.16 -44.57
C ASP A 19 -3.96 -0.34 -44.96
N PRO A 20 -4.87 0.62 -44.66
CA PRO A 20 -6.30 0.44 -44.89
C PRO A 20 -6.70 0.87 -46.31
N ARG A 21 -6.30 0.12 -47.35
CA ARG A 21 -6.92 0.25 -48.68
C ARG A 21 -6.99 -1.08 -49.43
N GLY A 22 -8.22 -1.57 -49.64
CA GLY A 22 -8.57 -2.48 -50.74
C GLY A 22 -9.14 -3.85 -50.34
N ALA A 23 -10.42 -4.07 -50.63
CA ALA A 23 -11.07 -5.40 -50.76
C ALA A 23 -11.08 -5.83 -52.26
N PRO A 24 -11.57 -7.03 -52.65
CA PRO A 24 -11.15 -8.37 -52.25
C PRO A 24 -10.76 -9.29 -53.47
N ALA A 25 -10.09 -10.40 -53.13
CA ALA A 25 -9.97 -11.71 -53.80
C ALA A 25 -9.86 -11.85 -55.35
N GLY A 26 -8.74 -12.42 -55.81
CA GLY A 26 -8.57 -13.01 -57.15
C GLY A 26 -7.23 -13.74 -57.34
N GLN A 27 -7.34 -15.05 -57.60
CA GLN A 27 -6.39 -16.11 -58.01
C GLN A 27 -4.92 -15.81 -58.43
N ALA A 28 -4.07 -16.73 -57.97
CA ALA A 28 -2.81 -17.29 -58.51
C ALA A 28 -2.13 -16.65 -59.74
N ALA A 29 -0.83 -16.34 -59.61
CA ALA A 29 0.23 -16.85 -60.50
C ALA A 29 1.64 -16.43 -60.04
N ASP A 30 2.55 -17.39 -60.19
CA ASP A 30 4.00 -17.32 -60.14
C ASP A 30 4.59 -16.23 -61.06
N ARG A 31 5.57 -15.46 -60.58
CA ARG A 31 6.69 -14.90 -61.39
C ARG A 31 7.72 -14.15 -60.55
N ARG A 32 8.94 -14.68 -60.59
CA ARG A 32 10.20 -14.02 -60.23
C ARG A 32 10.39 -12.71 -61.02
N ALA A 33 10.72 -11.61 -60.35
CA ALA A 33 11.39 -10.47 -60.98
C ALA A 33 12.30 -9.73 -60.00
N ARG A 34 13.46 -9.34 -60.53
CA ARG A 34 14.66 -8.84 -59.89
C ARG A 34 14.49 -7.38 -59.43
N LEU A 35 15.01 -7.02 -58.25
CA LEU A 35 15.18 -5.64 -57.81
C LEU A 35 16.60 -5.16 -58.13
N ARG A 36 16.71 -4.05 -58.88
CA ARG A 36 17.90 -3.19 -58.98
C ARG A 36 17.73 -2.00 -58.03
N PRO A 37 18.79 -1.49 -57.37
CA PRO A 37 18.71 -0.33 -56.50
C PRO A 37 18.87 0.97 -57.31
N VAL A 38 18.07 1.98 -56.98
CA VAL A 38 18.28 3.36 -57.44
C VAL A 38 18.86 4.16 -56.26
N ARG A 39 20.07 4.65 -56.46
CA ARG A 39 20.69 5.72 -55.67
C ARG A 39 20.03 7.06 -56.04
N GLY A 40 19.72 7.88 -55.05
CA GLY A 40 19.29 9.27 -55.21
C GLY A 40 20.06 10.13 -54.22
N ASP A 41 20.75 11.11 -54.76
CA ASP A 41 21.85 11.87 -54.19
C ASP A 41 21.40 13.01 -53.27
N LEU A 42 22.37 13.47 -52.47
CA LEU A 42 22.37 14.59 -51.56
C LEU A 42 22.38 15.93 -52.32
N SER A 43 21.63 16.93 -51.84
CA SER A 43 22.09 18.32 -51.74
C SER A 43 20.97 19.23 -51.23
N GLY A 44 21.31 20.13 -50.29
CA GLY A 44 20.38 21.15 -49.82
C GLY A 44 20.69 21.63 -48.40
N GLY A 45 21.89 22.18 -48.19
CA GLY A 45 22.21 22.86 -46.94
C GLY A 45 21.46 24.18 -46.83
N HIS A 46 21.01 24.55 -45.62
CA HIS A 46 20.74 25.94 -45.28
C HIS A 46 21.15 26.27 -43.85
N ARG A 47 21.69 27.49 -43.76
CA ARG A 47 22.56 28.05 -42.72
C ARG A 47 21.86 28.26 -41.38
N VAL A 48 22.62 27.96 -40.33
CA VAL A 48 22.48 28.49 -38.97
C VAL A 48 22.57 30.01 -39.00
N ARG A 49 21.61 30.70 -38.37
CA ARG A 49 21.72 32.12 -38.00
C ARG A 49 21.67 32.23 -36.48
N HIS A 50 22.79 32.68 -35.93
CA HIS A 50 22.91 33.23 -34.59
C HIS A 50 22.16 34.57 -34.50
N ALA A 51 21.51 34.81 -33.36
CA ALA A 51 21.05 36.12 -32.92
C ALA A 51 21.33 36.26 -31.39
N PRO A 52 21.47 37.49 -30.88
CA PRO A 52 22.53 37.84 -29.93
C PRO A 52 22.11 37.81 -28.46
N ILE A 53 23.13 37.67 -27.61
CA ILE A 53 23.11 37.81 -26.15
C ILE A 53 23.33 39.29 -25.80
N LEU A 54 22.49 39.85 -24.92
CA LEU A 54 22.80 41.05 -24.12
C LEU A 54 22.33 40.86 -22.66
N PRO A 55 22.95 41.58 -21.69
CA PRO A 55 23.14 41.08 -20.33
C PRO A 55 22.11 41.63 -19.34
N GLY A 56 21.67 40.77 -18.41
CA GLY A 56 20.76 41.13 -17.31
C GLY A 56 21.40 40.83 -15.95
N ALA A 57 21.77 41.92 -15.26
CA ALA A 57 21.95 42.13 -13.83
C ALA A 57 22.07 40.91 -12.88
N GLY A 58 23.21 40.86 -12.17
CA GLY A 58 23.46 39.91 -11.11
C GLY A 58 22.67 40.16 -9.83
N ALA A 59 22.20 39.08 -9.22
CA ALA A 59 21.94 38.99 -7.79
C ALA A 59 22.64 37.71 -7.29
N ARG A 60 23.65 37.89 -6.43
CA ARG A 60 24.34 36.80 -5.72
C ARG A 60 23.36 36.14 -4.74
N PRO A 61 23.34 34.80 -4.61
CA PRO A 61 22.68 34.15 -3.48
C PRO A 61 23.48 34.42 -2.18
N PRO A 62 22.83 34.57 -1.02
CA PRO A 62 23.54 34.74 0.24
C PRO A 62 24.32 33.46 0.61
N ALA A 63 25.52 33.65 1.14
CA ALA A 63 26.38 32.59 1.64
C ALA A 63 25.72 31.84 2.83
N PRO A 64 26.03 30.54 3.03
CA PRO A 64 25.54 29.79 4.19
C PRO A 64 26.14 30.35 5.49
N ALA A 65 25.29 30.55 6.48
CA ALA A 65 25.69 31.01 7.80
C ALA A 65 26.62 30.00 8.50
N HIS A 66 27.68 30.52 9.12
CA HIS A 66 28.64 29.78 9.95
C HIS A 66 27.93 29.19 11.19
N PRO A 67 28.31 27.99 11.67
CA PRO A 67 27.61 27.30 12.76
C PRO A 67 27.98 27.89 14.13
N ARG A 68 27.42 29.05 14.49
CA ARG A 68 27.45 29.55 15.88
C ARG A 68 26.16 30.14 16.43
N ASP A 69 25.09 30.26 15.65
CA ASP A 69 23.80 30.82 16.13
C ASP A 69 22.60 29.87 15.94
N LEU A 70 22.71 28.64 16.44
CA LEU A 70 21.54 27.79 16.68
C LEU A 70 21.05 28.00 18.12
N PRO A 71 19.74 28.23 18.36
CA PRO A 71 19.21 28.22 19.72
C PRO A 71 19.51 26.86 20.34
N ARG A 72 20.15 26.87 21.51
CA ARG A 72 20.51 25.67 22.27
C ARG A 72 19.29 24.76 22.38
N ARG A 73 19.39 23.52 21.88
CA ARG A 73 18.42 22.46 22.15
C ARG A 73 18.22 22.38 23.67
N ARG A 74 17.02 22.69 24.16
CA ARG A 74 16.65 22.31 25.53
C ARG A 74 16.63 20.78 25.55
N GLY A 75 17.51 20.18 26.35
CA GLY A 75 17.44 18.75 26.66
C GLY A 75 16.09 18.40 27.31
N PRO A 76 15.71 17.13 27.33
CA PRO A 76 14.45 16.69 27.92
C PRO A 76 14.38 17.13 29.40
N PRO A 77 13.19 17.50 29.91
CA PRO A 77 13.03 17.81 31.32
C PRO A 77 13.41 16.57 32.14
N ARG A 78 14.29 16.75 33.13
CA ARG A 78 14.60 15.70 34.10
C ARG A 78 13.36 15.51 34.99
N LEU A 79 12.82 14.29 35.04
CA LEU A 79 11.83 13.93 36.05
C LEU A 79 12.47 14.15 37.44
N PRO A 80 11.79 14.81 38.40
CA PRO A 80 12.37 15.12 39.70
C PRO A 80 12.49 13.85 40.55
N GLY A 81 13.61 13.13 40.40
CA GLY A 81 13.95 11.94 41.19
C GLY A 81 15.28 12.02 41.96
N ASP A 82 16.06 13.10 41.78
CA ASP A 82 17.42 13.24 42.35
C ASP A 82 17.48 14.13 43.60
N ARG A 83 16.35 14.57 44.17
CA ARG A 83 16.34 15.34 45.43
C ARG A 83 15.83 14.48 46.60
N PRO A 84 16.55 14.43 47.74
CA PRO A 84 15.97 13.89 48.96
C PRO A 84 14.74 14.73 49.37
N PRO A 85 13.72 14.12 50.00
CA PRO A 85 12.49 14.82 50.32
C PRO A 85 12.76 16.02 51.24
N ALA A 86 12.20 17.17 50.88
CA ALA A 86 12.18 18.34 51.75
C ALA A 86 11.35 18.02 52.99
N ARG A 87 11.91 18.32 54.17
CA ARG A 87 11.21 18.22 55.46
C ARG A 87 10.05 19.21 55.45
N HIS A 88 8.83 18.70 55.51
CA HIS A 88 7.64 19.49 55.84
C HIS A 88 7.40 19.37 57.35
N ASP A 89 7.65 20.47 58.07
CA ASP A 89 7.16 20.66 59.44
C ASP A 89 5.69 21.09 59.37
N GLY A 90 4.80 20.44 60.14
CA GLY A 90 3.47 20.97 60.47
C GLY A 90 2.25 20.09 60.18
N ALA A 91 1.90 19.26 61.16
CA ALA A 91 0.56 18.86 61.62
C ALA A 91 -0.50 18.29 60.65
N GLY A 92 -0.88 17.03 60.88
CA GLY A 92 -2.14 16.43 60.39
C GLY A 92 -2.03 14.93 60.12
N ALA A 93 -1.93 14.13 61.18
CA ALA A 93 -1.72 12.68 61.11
C ALA A 93 -2.87 11.92 60.44
N PHE A 94 -2.56 11.18 59.36
CA PHE A 94 -3.17 9.89 59.06
C PHE A 94 -2.04 8.87 58.88
N VAL A 95 -1.81 8.09 59.94
CA VAL A 95 -0.87 6.96 59.92
C VAL A 95 -1.69 5.70 59.70
N PRO A 96 -1.65 5.04 58.53
CA PRO A 96 -2.12 3.68 58.44
C PRO A 96 -1.10 2.80 59.16
N ARG A 97 -1.56 2.11 60.20
CA ARG A 97 -0.80 1.11 60.95
C ARG A 97 -0.41 -0.06 60.04
N GLY A 98 0.84 -0.50 60.21
CA GLY A 98 1.38 -1.85 59.98
C GLY A 98 0.82 -2.67 58.81
N ASP A 99 1.56 -2.70 57.69
CA ASP A 99 1.68 -3.84 56.74
C ASP A 99 2.52 -3.49 55.49
N ALA A 100 2.96 -2.23 55.32
CA ALA A 100 3.68 -1.76 54.14
C ALA A 100 5.15 -2.23 54.01
N LEU A 101 5.66 -3.12 54.87
CA LEU A 101 7.10 -3.37 54.99
C LEU A 101 7.65 -4.54 54.17
N ASN A 102 6.82 -5.36 53.51
CA ASN A 102 7.36 -6.50 52.73
C ASN A 102 6.39 -7.09 51.68
N ARG A 103 5.85 -6.27 50.76
CA ARG A 103 5.08 -6.82 49.62
C ARG A 103 6.03 -7.35 48.52
N PRO A 104 5.69 -8.47 47.85
CA PRO A 104 6.42 -8.88 46.66
C PRO A 104 6.38 -7.75 45.62
N SER A 105 7.47 -7.61 44.86
CA SER A 105 7.69 -6.50 43.91
C SER A 105 7.70 -7.02 42.48
N ASP A 106 6.82 -8.00 42.21
CA ASP A 106 6.59 -8.43 40.85
C ASP A 106 5.75 -7.39 40.09
N PHE A 107 5.69 -7.51 38.76
CA PHE A 107 5.01 -6.52 37.95
C PHE A 107 3.49 -6.50 38.15
N ALA A 108 2.87 -7.58 38.62
CA ALA A 108 1.44 -7.62 38.86
C ALA A 108 1.11 -6.78 40.10
N ASP A 109 1.84 -6.98 41.20
CA ASP A 109 1.69 -6.21 42.44
C ASP A 109 1.95 -4.72 42.20
N ILE A 110 3.03 -4.41 41.46
CA ILE A 110 3.37 -3.02 41.10
C ILE A 110 2.26 -2.40 40.26
N LYS A 111 1.76 -3.14 39.25
CA LYS A 111 0.72 -2.64 38.36
C LYS A 111 -0.55 -2.32 39.14
N GLU A 112 -1.02 -3.22 39.99
CA GLU A 112 -2.20 -3.01 40.84
C GLU A 112 -2.02 -1.78 41.75
N ALA A 113 -0.88 -1.66 42.43
CA ALA A 113 -0.62 -0.53 43.32
C ALA A 113 -0.50 0.82 42.59
N LEU A 114 0.01 0.84 41.35
CA LEU A 114 0.01 2.03 40.51
C LEU A 114 -1.41 2.39 40.03
N GLN A 115 -2.22 1.38 39.71
CA GLN A 115 -3.61 1.55 39.29
C GLN A 115 -4.45 2.16 40.41
N ASP A 116 -4.26 1.73 41.66
CA ASP A 116 -4.91 2.31 42.84
C ASP A 116 -4.57 3.79 43.06
N ARG A 117 -3.37 4.19 42.64
CA ARG A 117 -2.85 5.56 42.79
C ARG A 117 -2.78 6.30 41.45
N ILE A 118 -3.58 5.89 40.45
CA ILE A 118 -3.39 6.35 39.06
C ILE A 118 -3.50 7.87 38.90
N GLU A 119 -4.41 8.52 39.62
CA GLU A 119 -4.62 9.96 39.47
C GLU A 119 -3.43 10.76 40.02
N ALA A 120 -2.83 10.28 41.11
CA ALA A 120 -1.59 10.86 41.65
C ALA A 120 -0.42 10.64 40.69
N LEU A 121 -0.29 9.43 40.13
CA LEU A 121 0.73 9.10 39.13
C LEU A 121 0.58 9.95 37.87
N ALA A 122 -0.63 10.09 37.34
CA ALA A 122 -0.92 10.85 36.13
C ALA A 122 -0.59 12.35 36.32
N ARG A 123 -0.87 12.90 37.51
CA ARG A 123 -0.51 14.29 37.86
C ARG A 123 0.99 14.50 37.92
N GLU A 124 1.75 13.53 38.41
CA GLU A 124 3.21 13.62 38.49
C GLU A 124 3.87 13.47 37.11
N LEU A 125 3.39 12.51 36.31
CA LEU A 125 3.91 12.28 34.96
C LEU A 125 3.49 13.39 33.98
N LEU A 126 2.32 13.99 34.17
CA LEU A 126 1.73 15.03 33.31
C LEU A 126 1.19 16.19 34.17
N PRO A 127 2.06 17.06 34.70
CA PRO A 127 1.66 18.13 35.63
C PRO A 127 0.78 19.20 34.98
N ASP A 128 0.92 19.44 33.67
CA ASP A 128 0.06 20.35 32.90
C ASP A 128 -1.28 19.70 32.50
N GLY A 129 -1.51 18.44 32.88
CA GLY A 129 -2.74 17.72 32.60
C GLY A 129 -3.88 18.13 33.52
N HIS A 130 -5.10 17.83 33.09
CA HIS A 130 -6.30 18.06 33.87
C HIS A 130 -7.23 16.85 33.80
N ARG A 131 -8.07 16.72 34.83
CA ARG A 131 -9.09 15.68 34.87
C ARG A 131 -10.28 16.08 33.99
N ASN A 132 -10.74 15.15 33.16
CA ASN A 132 -11.98 15.25 32.41
C ASN A 132 -12.76 13.94 32.54
N GLY A 133 -13.77 13.93 33.42
CA GLY A 133 -14.57 12.75 33.71
C GLY A 133 -13.73 11.57 34.24
N GLY A 134 -13.70 10.48 33.47
CA GLY A 134 -12.92 9.27 33.76
C GLY A 134 -11.49 9.28 33.22
N TYR A 135 -11.00 10.42 32.74
CA TYR A 135 -9.70 10.56 32.07
C TYR A 135 -8.83 11.64 32.74
N TRP A 136 -7.51 11.45 32.67
CA TRP A 136 -6.52 12.51 32.82
C TRP A 136 -6.02 12.87 31.42
N ILE A 137 -6.22 14.12 31.00
CA ILE A 137 -5.87 14.61 29.66
C ILE A 137 -4.71 15.58 29.80
N GLY A 138 -3.64 15.32 29.06
CA GLY A 138 -2.44 16.16 29.08
C GLY A 138 -1.87 16.38 27.69
N ARG A 139 -0.80 17.16 27.62
CA ARG A 139 0.08 17.19 26.46
C ARG A 139 1.09 16.06 26.57
N ASN A 140 1.42 15.41 25.45
CA ASN A 140 2.51 14.44 25.46
C ASN A 140 3.85 15.22 25.55
N PRO A 141 4.63 15.10 26.65
CA PRO A 141 5.87 15.86 26.82
C PRO A 141 6.99 15.44 25.85
N LEU A 142 6.81 14.32 25.14
CA LEU A 142 7.74 13.81 24.14
C LEU A 142 7.45 14.34 22.74
N ARG A 143 6.44 15.21 22.59
CA ARG A 143 6.04 15.82 21.33
C ARG A 143 6.03 17.35 21.43
N ASP A 144 6.35 18.01 20.32
CA ASP A 144 6.25 19.47 20.20
C ASP A 144 4.82 19.90 19.86
N ASP A 145 3.88 19.63 20.78
CA ASP A 145 2.46 19.95 20.59
C ASP A 145 2.08 21.33 21.07
N ARG A 146 1.30 22.02 20.23
CA ARG A 146 0.72 23.32 20.56
C ARG A 146 -0.63 23.25 21.28
N HIS A 147 -1.30 22.08 21.32
CA HIS A 147 -2.64 21.91 21.92
C HIS A 147 -2.78 20.59 22.72
N ALA A 148 -3.42 20.64 23.89
CA ALA A 148 -3.76 19.46 24.68
C ALA A 148 -5.00 18.74 24.11
N GLY A 149 -5.07 17.40 24.23
CA GLY A 149 -6.29 16.65 23.91
C GLY A 149 -6.11 15.27 23.25
N SER A 150 -4.95 14.96 22.68
CA SER A 150 -4.71 13.66 22.03
C SER A 150 -4.04 12.61 22.93
N PHE A 151 -3.55 13.01 24.11
CA PHE A 151 -2.93 12.10 25.07
C PHE A 151 -3.83 11.97 26.31
N TRP A 152 -4.30 10.76 26.57
CA TRP A 152 -5.21 10.49 27.68
C TRP A 152 -4.82 9.23 28.46
N ILE A 153 -5.11 9.26 29.76
CA ILE A 153 -4.94 8.13 30.70
C ILE A 153 -6.29 7.85 31.34
N LEU A 154 -6.73 6.59 31.34
CA LEU A 154 -7.95 6.16 32.04
C LEU A 154 -7.73 6.19 33.55
N LEU A 155 -8.68 6.81 34.27
CA LEU A 155 -8.74 6.84 35.74
C LEU A 155 -9.75 5.84 36.31
N LYS A 156 -10.65 5.28 35.47
CA LYS A 156 -11.72 4.34 35.89
C LYS A 156 -11.79 3.12 34.97
N ARG A 157 -12.39 2.03 35.47
CA ARG A 157 -12.59 0.71 34.83
C ARG A 157 -11.28 -0.04 34.57
N ASN A 158 -10.36 0.56 33.83
CA ASN A 158 -9.01 0.05 33.61
C ASN A 158 -7.99 1.16 33.88
N PRO A 159 -7.78 1.54 35.16
CA PRO A 159 -6.84 2.59 35.54
C PRO A 159 -5.48 2.40 34.87
N GLY A 160 -4.92 3.49 34.34
CA GLY A 160 -3.57 3.54 33.76
C GLY A 160 -3.41 2.97 32.36
N VAL A 161 -4.49 2.46 31.75
CA VAL A 161 -4.51 2.32 30.29
C VAL A 161 -4.45 3.71 29.67
N TRP A 162 -3.56 3.90 28.72
CA TRP A 162 -3.32 5.18 28.08
C TRP A 162 -3.25 5.05 26.58
N LYS A 163 -3.43 6.18 25.89
CA LYS A 163 -3.26 6.26 24.46
C LYS A 163 -2.83 7.67 24.04
N ASP A 164 -1.92 7.71 23.09
CA ASP A 164 -1.69 8.88 22.24
C ASP A 164 -2.41 8.65 20.91
N GLU A 165 -3.52 9.35 20.70
CA GLU A 165 -4.32 9.25 19.47
C GLU A 165 -3.54 9.69 18.22
N ALA A 166 -2.50 10.49 18.38
CA ALA A 166 -1.77 11.05 17.25
C ALA A 166 -0.61 10.16 16.77
N THR A 167 0.03 9.41 17.66
CA THR A 167 1.08 8.43 17.28
C THR A 167 0.53 7.00 17.17
N GLY A 168 -0.61 6.72 17.82
CA GLY A 168 -1.15 5.38 17.95
C GLY A 168 -0.53 4.58 19.09
N ASP A 169 0.42 5.16 19.84
CA ASP A 169 1.03 4.51 21.00
C ASP A 169 -0.02 4.29 22.09
N THR A 170 0.02 3.11 22.70
CA THR A 170 -0.91 2.72 23.77
C THR A 170 -0.26 1.66 24.64
N GLY A 171 -0.73 1.53 25.88
CA GLY A 171 -0.26 0.50 26.79
C GLY A 171 -0.96 0.54 28.13
N ASP A 172 -0.46 -0.27 29.06
CA ASP A 172 -0.88 -0.22 30.46
C ASP A 172 -0.03 0.80 31.26
N VAL A 173 -0.29 0.86 32.57
CA VAL A 173 0.39 1.81 33.48
C VAL A 173 1.90 1.61 33.56
N ILE A 174 2.40 0.39 33.34
CA ILE A 174 3.85 0.11 33.34
C ILE A 174 4.45 0.66 32.05
N ASN A 175 3.81 0.42 30.91
CA ASN A 175 4.24 0.98 29.64
C ASN A 175 4.11 2.51 29.61
N LEU A 176 3.13 3.10 30.32
CA LEU A 176 3.00 4.54 30.48
C LEU A 176 4.25 5.14 31.14
N VAL A 177 4.67 4.56 32.26
CA VAL A 177 5.87 4.99 32.99
C VAL A 177 7.12 4.82 32.13
N GLN A 178 7.25 3.67 31.46
CA GLN A 178 8.39 3.43 30.57
C GLN A 178 8.45 4.46 29.42
N TYR A 179 7.30 4.71 28.80
CA TYR A 179 7.14 5.63 27.68
C TYR A 179 7.46 7.06 28.11
N LEU A 180 6.74 7.63 29.08
CA LEU A 180 6.94 9.01 29.52
C LEU A 180 8.29 9.23 30.22
N GLY A 181 8.77 8.22 30.95
CA GLY A 181 10.07 8.25 31.61
C GLY A 181 11.26 8.00 30.68
N GLN A 182 11.03 7.65 29.41
CA GLN A 182 12.07 7.27 28.44
C GLN A 182 13.05 6.24 29.03
N LEU A 183 12.52 5.28 29.76
CA LEU A 183 13.33 4.32 30.52
C LEU A 183 13.85 3.22 29.58
N PRO A 184 15.16 2.88 29.66
CA PRO A 184 15.84 2.09 28.63
C PRO A 184 15.37 0.64 28.56
N ASP A 185 14.89 0.08 29.68
CA ASP A 185 14.44 -1.30 29.77
C ASP A 185 13.42 -1.49 30.89
N TYR A 186 12.84 -2.70 30.95
CA TYR A 186 11.85 -3.07 31.97
C TYR A 186 12.42 -3.08 33.40
N ARG A 187 13.72 -3.29 33.59
CA ARG A 187 14.34 -3.26 34.92
C ARG A 187 14.34 -1.83 35.46
N ALA A 188 14.77 -0.87 34.65
CA ALA A 188 14.72 0.55 34.98
C ALA A 188 13.27 1.02 35.23
N THR A 189 12.31 0.57 34.42
CA THR A 189 10.88 0.83 34.64
C THR A 189 10.40 0.31 35.98
N ARG A 190 10.70 -0.95 36.31
CA ARG A 190 10.36 -1.53 37.61
C ARG A 190 10.94 -0.72 38.76
N ASP A 191 12.24 -0.43 38.71
CA ASP A 191 12.93 0.27 39.80
C ASP A 191 12.39 1.70 39.99
N TRP A 192 11.96 2.35 38.91
CA TRP A 192 11.23 3.61 38.98
C TRP A 192 9.87 3.44 39.67
N CYS A 193 9.06 2.47 39.24
CA CYS A 193 7.72 2.23 39.79
C CYS A 193 7.76 1.86 41.28
N VAL A 194 8.67 0.96 41.67
CA VAL A 194 8.88 0.55 43.06
C VAL A 194 9.27 1.73 43.93
N ARG A 195 10.17 2.60 43.43
CA ARG A 195 10.59 3.82 44.13
C ARG A 195 9.42 4.80 44.29
N TRP A 196 8.66 5.01 43.22
CA TRP A 196 7.47 5.88 43.24
C TRP A 196 6.40 5.39 44.22
N LEU A 197 6.23 4.07 44.31
CA LEU A 197 5.32 3.43 45.27
C LEU A 197 5.85 3.47 46.72
N GLY A 198 7.11 3.84 46.95
CA GLY A 198 7.76 3.83 48.26
C GLY A 198 8.12 2.42 48.74
N TRP A 199 8.21 1.45 47.83
CA TRP A 199 8.51 0.06 48.14
C TRP A 199 10.02 -0.18 48.15
N LYS A 200 10.48 -1.21 48.89
CA LYS A 200 11.88 -1.64 48.84
C LYS A 200 12.11 -2.52 47.61
N SER A 201 13.07 -2.18 46.76
CA SER A 201 13.50 -3.04 45.65
C SER A 201 14.17 -4.31 46.20
N GLY A 202 13.42 -5.41 46.26
CA GLY A 202 13.97 -6.74 46.52
C GLY A 202 14.54 -7.40 45.26
N PRO A 203 15.39 -8.42 45.40
CA PRO A 203 15.89 -9.21 44.28
C PRO A 203 14.70 -9.84 43.53
N GLN A 204 14.69 -9.66 42.21
CA GLN A 204 13.68 -10.23 41.34
C GLN A 204 13.79 -11.76 41.38
N LYS A 205 12.72 -12.47 41.75
CA LYS A 205 12.65 -13.91 41.45
C LYS A 205 12.58 -14.05 39.93
N PRO A 206 13.52 -14.73 39.27
CA PRO A 206 13.42 -14.99 37.85
C PRO A 206 12.10 -15.73 37.59
N MET A 207 11.37 -15.29 36.57
CA MET A 207 10.12 -15.92 36.16
C MET A 207 10.40 -17.40 35.90
N SER A 208 9.63 -18.27 36.57
CA SER A 208 9.76 -19.72 36.39
C SER A 208 9.49 -20.10 34.93
N ASP A 209 10.08 -21.19 34.46
CA ASP A 209 9.83 -21.66 33.09
C ASP A 209 8.35 -21.94 32.85
N ALA A 210 7.62 -22.36 33.88
CA ALA A 210 6.16 -22.54 33.83
C ALA A 210 5.42 -21.21 33.56
N ALA A 211 5.81 -20.12 34.24
CA ALA A 211 5.24 -18.80 34.03
C ALA A 211 5.62 -18.21 32.66
N ARG A 212 6.86 -18.41 32.18
CA ARG A 212 7.28 -18.00 30.83
C ARG A 212 6.44 -18.67 29.75
N ARG A 213 6.27 -19.99 29.83
CA ARG A 213 5.43 -20.77 28.91
C ARG A 213 3.96 -20.35 28.96
N ALA A 214 3.44 -19.97 30.12
CA ALA A 214 2.07 -19.48 30.26
C ALA A 214 1.88 -18.12 29.54
N VAL A 215 2.85 -17.20 29.67
CA VAL A 215 2.83 -15.90 28.96
C VAL A 215 2.94 -16.10 27.45
N GLU A 216 3.79 -17.00 26.99
CA GLU A 216 3.93 -17.32 25.56
C GLU A 216 2.63 -17.88 24.98
N ARG A 217 2.03 -18.89 25.63
CA ARG A 217 0.71 -19.43 25.23
C ARG A 217 -0.37 -18.37 25.19
N GLN A 218 -0.38 -17.44 26.15
CA GLN A 218 -1.36 -16.36 26.17
C GLN A 218 -1.15 -15.39 25.00
N ARG A 219 0.10 -15.07 24.66
CA ARG A 219 0.43 -14.23 23.48
C ARG A 219 0.05 -14.91 22.18
N GLU A 220 0.33 -16.20 22.05
CA GLU A 220 -0.06 -17.01 20.89
C GLU A 220 -1.58 -17.06 20.75
N LYS A 221 -2.31 -17.31 21.84
CA LYS A 221 -3.77 -17.30 21.86
C LYS A 221 -4.34 -15.94 21.45
N GLN A 222 -3.85 -14.85 22.03
CA GLN A 222 -4.27 -13.49 21.67
C GLN A 222 -3.96 -13.15 20.21
N ARG A 223 -2.80 -13.59 19.69
CA ARG A 223 -2.42 -13.42 18.29
C ARG A 223 -3.38 -14.19 17.38
N ALA A 224 -3.67 -15.45 17.69
CA ALA A 224 -4.58 -16.29 16.93
C ALA A 224 -6.02 -15.74 16.94
N GLU A 225 -6.51 -15.26 18.09
CA GLU A 225 -7.83 -14.64 18.20
C GLU A 225 -7.94 -13.35 17.37
N ARG A 226 -6.90 -12.51 17.37
CA ARG A 226 -6.83 -11.31 16.53
C ARG A 226 -6.82 -11.67 15.04
N GLU A 227 -5.96 -12.59 14.63
CA GLU A 227 -5.88 -13.05 13.24
C GLU A 227 -7.20 -13.65 12.76
N ALA A 228 -7.88 -14.43 13.60
CA ALA A 228 -9.20 -14.99 13.29
C ALA A 228 -10.27 -13.90 13.12
N SER A 229 -10.30 -12.92 14.03
CA SER A 229 -11.23 -11.79 13.95
C SER A 229 -11.00 -10.93 12.71
N GLU A 230 -9.74 -10.64 12.38
CA GLU A 230 -9.37 -9.89 11.18
C GLU A 230 -9.74 -10.65 9.90
N ALA A 231 -9.53 -11.97 9.86
CA ALA A 231 -9.91 -12.82 8.74
C ALA A 231 -11.44 -12.87 8.55
N GLU A 232 -12.22 -12.95 9.63
CA GLU A 232 -13.68 -12.92 9.57
C GLU A 232 -14.19 -11.59 9.02
N GLU A 233 -13.67 -10.47 9.50
CA GLU A 233 -14.04 -9.14 9.00
C GLU A 233 -13.65 -8.94 7.53
N LEU A 234 -12.46 -9.42 7.13
CA LEU A 234 -12.04 -9.40 5.74
C LEU A 234 -13.00 -10.21 4.85
N ALA A 235 -13.46 -11.37 5.30
CA ALA A 235 -14.43 -12.19 4.58
C ALA A 235 -15.79 -11.48 4.42
N LYS A 236 -16.29 -10.83 5.47
CA LYS A 236 -17.52 -10.00 5.41
C LYS A 236 -17.36 -8.84 4.43
N GLN A 237 -16.24 -8.13 4.48
CA GLN A 237 -15.93 -7.03 3.56
C GLN A 237 -15.81 -7.52 2.12
N SER A 238 -15.18 -8.67 1.90
CA SER A 238 -15.10 -9.32 0.59
C SER A 238 -16.50 -9.61 0.01
N GLY A 239 -17.41 -10.18 0.80
CA GLY A 239 -18.80 -10.42 0.40
C GLY A 239 -19.54 -9.13 0.02
N ARG A 240 -19.33 -8.05 0.78
CA ARG A 240 -19.86 -6.72 0.46
C ARG A 240 -19.29 -6.14 -0.84
N ALA A 241 -17.98 -6.28 -1.06
CA ALA A 241 -17.32 -5.84 -2.27
C ALA A 241 -17.87 -6.59 -3.51
N PHE A 242 -18.05 -7.90 -3.39
CA PHE A 242 -18.66 -8.71 -4.45
C PHE A 242 -20.12 -8.32 -4.72
N SER A 243 -20.90 -8.07 -3.66
CA SER A 243 -22.29 -7.62 -3.77
C SER A 243 -22.40 -6.26 -4.47
N LEU A 244 -21.45 -5.34 -4.21
CA LEU A 244 -21.36 -4.06 -4.91
C LEU A 244 -21.06 -4.27 -6.39
N TRP A 245 -20.05 -5.09 -6.71
CA TRP A 245 -19.71 -5.43 -8.09
C TRP A 245 -20.90 -6.03 -8.85
N LEU A 246 -21.67 -6.93 -8.23
CA LEU A 246 -22.86 -7.52 -8.84
C LEU A 246 -23.94 -6.51 -9.22
N LYS A 247 -24.04 -5.38 -8.50
CA LYS A 247 -24.99 -4.28 -8.80
C LYS A 247 -24.54 -3.41 -9.97
N CYS A 248 -23.25 -3.42 -10.31
CA CYS A 248 -22.74 -2.67 -11.44
C CYS A 248 -23.18 -3.31 -12.77
N VAL A 249 -23.35 -2.47 -13.79
CA VAL A 249 -23.73 -2.87 -15.16
C VAL A 249 -22.65 -3.78 -15.72
N LYS A 250 -23.04 -5.00 -16.10
CA LYS A 250 -22.17 -5.95 -16.79
C LYS A 250 -21.87 -5.42 -18.19
N LEU A 251 -20.62 -5.56 -18.63
CA LEU A 251 -20.24 -5.23 -20.00
C LEU A 251 -20.71 -6.34 -20.95
N THR A 252 -21.51 -5.95 -21.94
CA THR A 252 -21.98 -6.77 -23.06
C THR A 252 -21.85 -5.96 -24.36
N PRO A 253 -22.01 -6.59 -25.54
CA PRO A 253 -22.10 -5.86 -26.80
C PRO A 253 -23.19 -4.78 -26.83
N ASP A 254 -24.21 -4.88 -25.97
CA ASP A 254 -25.32 -3.92 -25.89
C ASP A 254 -25.12 -2.82 -24.84
N THR A 255 -24.36 -3.08 -23.78
CA THR A 255 -24.20 -2.15 -22.65
C THR A 255 -22.89 -1.38 -22.65
N PHE A 256 -21.87 -1.89 -23.36
CA PHE A 256 -20.55 -1.28 -23.40
C PHE A 256 -20.46 -0.14 -24.43
N PRO A 257 -20.88 -0.31 -25.70
CA PRO A 257 -20.85 0.77 -26.67
C PRO A 257 -21.71 1.96 -26.23
N GLY A 258 -21.20 3.18 -26.45
CA GLY A 258 -21.82 4.44 -26.04
C GLY A 258 -21.70 4.77 -24.54
N SER A 259 -21.07 3.90 -23.73
CA SER A 259 -20.91 4.15 -22.29
C SER A 259 -19.72 5.08 -22.00
N LEU A 260 -19.77 5.78 -20.85
CA LEU A 260 -18.62 6.57 -20.36
C LEU A 260 -17.36 5.72 -20.11
N LEU A 261 -17.54 4.41 -19.89
CA LEU A 261 -16.42 3.49 -19.78
C LEU A 261 -15.76 3.23 -21.14
N GLU A 262 -16.53 3.13 -22.22
CA GLU A 262 -15.97 3.05 -23.57
C GLU A 262 -15.19 4.32 -23.88
N THR A 263 -15.77 5.50 -23.65
CA THR A 263 -15.09 6.80 -23.86
C THR A 263 -13.76 6.85 -23.12
N TYR A 264 -13.74 6.41 -21.85
CA TYR A 264 -12.53 6.35 -21.05
C TYR A 264 -11.48 5.39 -21.62
N LEU A 265 -11.87 4.17 -21.97
CA LEU A 265 -10.93 3.21 -22.51
C LEU A 265 -10.39 3.65 -23.88
N GLN A 266 -11.24 4.24 -24.73
CA GLN A 266 -10.81 4.83 -26.00
C GLN A 266 -9.83 6.00 -25.81
N SER A 267 -10.03 6.88 -24.80
CA SER A 267 -9.05 7.94 -24.50
C SER A 267 -7.70 7.40 -24.01
N ARG A 268 -7.67 6.14 -23.56
CA ARG A 268 -6.46 5.37 -23.23
C ARG A 268 -5.96 4.49 -24.40
N GLY A 269 -6.50 4.65 -25.61
CA GLY A 269 -6.13 3.85 -26.78
C GLY A 269 -6.65 2.40 -26.76
N LEU A 270 -7.55 2.07 -25.83
CA LEU A 270 -8.12 0.74 -25.61
C LEU A 270 -9.48 0.62 -26.29
N ASP A 271 -9.47 0.45 -27.61
CA ASP A 271 -10.69 0.23 -28.40
C ASP A 271 -11.21 -1.21 -28.27
N LEU A 272 -11.82 -1.53 -27.11
CA LEU A 272 -12.34 -2.88 -26.85
C LEU A 272 -13.47 -3.27 -27.80
N LYS A 273 -14.23 -2.29 -28.32
CA LYS A 273 -15.29 -2.58 -29.29
C LYS A 273 -14.68 -3.17 -30.55
N ARG A 274 -13.72 -2.49 -31.15
CA ARG A 274 -13.03 -2.98 -32.36
C ARG A 274 -12.30 -4.30 -32.12
N TRP A 275 -11.52 -4.37 -31.04
CA TRP A 275 -10.57 -5.47 -30.86
C TRP A 275 -11.16 -6.71 -30.19
N LEU A 276 -12.29 -6.57 -29.49
CA LEU A 276 -12.97 -7.69 -28.83
C LEU A 276 -14.33 -7.96 -29.46
N ILE A 277 -15.28 -7.02 -29.38
CA ILE A 277 -16.66 -7.25 -29.85
C ILE A 277 -16.69 -7.53 -31.36
N ASP A 278 -16.15 -6.63 -32.18
CA ASP A 278 -16.17 -6.75 -33.64
C ASP A 278 -15.32 -7.94 -34.13
N ALA A 279 -14.35 -8.39 -33.31
CA ALA A 279 -13.52 -9.57 -33.56
C ALA A 279 -14.13 -10.87 -33.00
N GLY A 280 -15.35 -10.86 -32.47
CA GLY A 280 -16.02 -12.04 -31.92
C GLY A 280 -15.42 -12.59 -30.63
N ARG A 281 -14.65 -11.79 -29.89
CA ARG A 281 -14.02 -12.15 -28.61
C ARG A 281 -14.83 -11.61 -27.43
N PRO A 282 -14.83 -12.32 -26.28
CA PRO A 282 -15.55 -11.87 -25.10
C PRO A 282 -14.92 -10.62 -24.47
N LEU A 283 -15.76 -9.74 -23.94
CA LEU A 283 -15.33 -8.67 -23.05
C LEU A 283 -14.83 -9.24 -21.71
N PRO A 284 -13.87 -8.59 -21.03
CA PRO A 284 -13.34 -9.07 -19.75
C PRO A 284 -14.43 -9.15 -18.67
N GLY A 285 -14.78 -10.38 -18.27
CA GLY A 285 -15.88 -10.63 -17.34
C GLY A 285 -15.69 -10.05 -15.93
N ALA A 286 -14.47 -9.65 -15.55
CA ALA A 286 -14.18 -9.02 -14.26
C ALA A 286 -14.55 -7.53 -14.22
N ILE A 287 -14.73 -6.87 -15.38
CA ILE A 287 -14.97 -5.44 -15.48
C ILE A 287 -16.47 -5.16 -15.56
N ARG A 288 -16.93 -4.18 -14.78
CA ARG A 288 -18.30 -3.66 -14.80
C ARG A 288 -18.30 -2.14 -14.68
N PHE A 289 -19.43 -1.52 -14.98
CA PHE A 289 -19.61 -0.07 -14.95
C PHE A 289 -20.64 0.37 -13.91
N SER A 290 -20.33 1.44 -13.18
CA SER A 290 -21.24 2.13 -12.27
C SER A 290 -21.35 3.60 -12.71
N ALA A 291 -22.54 4.05 -13.08
CA ALA A 291 -22.74 5.43 -13.56
C ALA A 291 -22.59 6.49 -12.45
N SER A 292 -22.78 6.09 -11.17
CA SER A 292 -22.76 7.00 -10.02
C SER A 292 -22.20 6.29 -8.79
N GLU A 293 -20.92 5.95 -8.81
CA GLU A 293 -20.24 5.29 -7.71
C GLU A 293 -19.83 6.30 -6.62
N PRO A 294 -20.15 6.03 -5.34
CA PRO A 294 -19.75 6.89 -4.25
C PRO A 294 -18.23 6.93 -4.06
N TYR A 295 -17.71 8.10 -3.75
CA TYR A 295 -16.34 8.37 -3.34
C TYR A 295 -16.33 9.17 -2.04
N VAL A 296 -15.69 8.64 -1.00
CA VAL A 296 -15.51 9.33 0.29
C VAL A 296 -14.19 10.10 0.25
N LEU A 297 -14.27 11.42 0.45
CA LEU A 297 -13.12 12.31 0.52
C LEU A 297 -12.40 12.14 1.87
N ALA A 298 -11.09 12.32 1.87
CA ALA A 298 -10.30 12.31 3.09
C ALA A 298 -10.75 13.40 4.08
N GLU A 299 -10.42 13.22 5.37
CA GLU A 299 -10.63 14.23 6.44
C GLU A 299 -12.08 14.67 6.66
N GLY A 300 -13.05 13.78 6.43
CA GLY A 300 -14.45 14.09 6.70
C GLY A 300 -15.06 15.15 5.78
N ARG A 301 -14.41 15.50 4.67
CA ARG A 301 -14.88 16.50 3.68
C ARG A 301 -16.08 16.05 2.84
N GLY A 302 -16.82 15.05 3.30
CA GLY A 302 -18.03 14.55 2.67
C GLY A 302 -17.83 13.46 1.62
N ARG A 303 -18.91 13.19 0.88
CA ARG A 303 -19.02 12.14 -0.14
C ARG A 303 -19.42 12.78 -1.46
N THR A 304 -18.80 12.35 -2.55
CA THR A 304 -19.18 12.72 -3.92
C THR A 304 -19.47 11.46 -4.73
N HIS A 305 -20.04 11.62 -5.93
CA HIS A 305 -20.33 10.50 -6.83
C HIS A 305 -19.70 10.76 -8.20
N ARG A 306 -19.16 9.73 -8.83
CA ARG A 306 -18.58 9.80 -10.18
C ARG A 306 -18.88 8.51 -10.94
N PRO A 307 -18.92 8.55 -12.28
CA PRO A 307 -18.86 7.33 -13.10
C PRO A 307 -17.62 6.52 -12.72
N CYS A 308 -17.70 5.20 -12.74
CA CYS A 308 -16.63 4.34 -12.25
C CYS A 308 -16.54 3.02 -12.99
N MET A 309 -15.31 2.66 -13.36
CA MET A 309 -14.97 1.28 -13.69
C MET A 309 -14.80 0.49 -12.39
N VAL A 310 -15.60 -0.55 -12.18
CA VAL A 310 -15.55 -1.41 -11.00
C VAL A 310 -15.11 -2.80 -11.42
N THR A 311 -14.03 -3.29 -10.84
CA THR A 311 -13.37 -4.52 -11.28
C THR A 311 -13.21 -5.50 -10.14
N LEU A 312 -13.56 -6.75 -10.38
CA LEU A 312 -13.48 -7.80 -9.37
C LEU A 312 -12.04 -8.30 -9.23
N MET A 313 -11.56 -8.37 -7.99
CA MET A 313 -10.30 -9.01 -7.62
C MET A 313 -10.59 -10.37 -6.98
N THR A 314 -9.89 -11.40 -7.45
CA THR A 314 -10.08 -12.79 -7.04
C THR A 314 -8.78 -13.39 -6.53
N GLY A 315 -8.88 -14.31 -5.57
CA GLY A 315 -7.74 -15.05 -5.02
C GLY A 315 -7.30 -16.23 -5.88
N ALA A 316 -6.39 -17.04 -5.35
CA ALA A 316 -5.86 -18.25 -6.01
C ALA A 316 -6.94 -19.29 -6.37
N ASN A 317 -8.03 -19.35 -5.61
CA ASN A 317 -9.15 -20.28 -5.80
C ASN A 317 -10.28 -19.69 -6.66
N GLY A 318 -10.08 -18.52 -7.26
CA GLY A 318 -11.09 -17.82 -8.06
C GLY A 318 -12.20 -17.16 -7.25
N ARG A 319 -12.18 -17.25 -5.91
CA ARG A 319 -13.17 -16.58 -5.06
C ARG A 319 -12.90 -15.09 -5.00
N HIS A 320 -13.99 -14.32 -4.92
CA HIS A 320 -13.93 -12.87 -4.73
C HIS A 320 -13.21 -12.52 -3.42
N GLN A 321 -12.38 -11.48 -3.48
CA GLN A 321 -11.69 -10.95 -2.30
C GLN A 321 -11.79 -9.44 -2.19
N ALA A 322 -11.81 -8.72 -3.31
CA ALA A 322 -11.91 -7.27 -3.32
C ALA A 322 -12.49 -6.74 -4.63
N ILE A 323 -12.72 -5.43 -4.64
CA ILE A 323 -12.93 -4.66 -5.86
C ILE A 323 -11.84 -3.61 -6.01
N HIS A 324 -11.41 -3.41 -7.25
CA HIS A 324 -10.64 -2.25 -7.66
C HIS A 324 -11.55 -1.28 -8.42
N ARG A 325 -11.56 -0.02 -7.99
CA ARG A 325 -12.39 1.04 -8.55
C ARG A 325 -11.51 2.11 -9.18
N THR A 326 -11.84 2.49 -10.41
CA THR A 326 -11.29 3.68 -11.08
C THR A 326 -12.44 4.64 -11.35
N TRP A 327 -12.52 5.72 -10.58
CA TRP A 327 -13.49 6.79 -10.83
C TRP A 327 -13.05 7.60 -12.04
N LEU A 328 -14.01 7.96 -12.87
CA LEU A 328 -13.83 8.61 -14.16
C LEU A 328 -14.29 10.07 -14.10
N SER A 329 -13.75 10.88 -15.00
CA SER A 329 -14.30 12.19 -15.29
C SER A 329 -15.78 12.08 -15.71
N PRO A 330 -16.64 13.08 -15.43
CA PRO A 330 -18.05 13.03 -15.81
C PRO A 330 -18.30 12.80 -17.31
N ASP A 331 -17.37 13.25 -18.16
CA ASP A 331 -17.37 13.08 -19.61
C ASP A 331 -16.60 11.83 -20.10
N GLY A 332 -16.05 11.03 -19.18
CA GLY A 332 -15.23 9.86 -19.52
C GLY A 332 -13.86 10.18 -20.12
N SER A 333 -13.44 11.44 -20.23
CA SER A 333 -12.16 11.83 -20.89
C SER A 333 -10.93 11.27 -20.18
N GLY A 334 -11.04 10.96 -18.89
CA GLY A 334 -9.96 10.43 -18.08
C GLY A 334 -10.42 9.97 -16.71
N LYS A 335 -9.47 9.89 -15.77
CA LYS A 335 -9.76 9.58 -14.37
C LYS A 335 -10.31 10.82 -13.69
N ALA A 336 -11.19 10.61 -12.71
CA ALA A 336 -11.75 11.70 -11.93
C ALA A 336 -10.65 12.55 -11.27
N ALA A 337 -10.74 13.87 -11.42
CA ALA A 337 -9.98 14.80 -10.60
C ALA A 337 -10.70 15.02 -9.27
N PHE A 338 -10.01 14.78 -8.17
CA PHE A 338 -10.49 15.06 -6.82
C PHE A 338 -9.63 16.13 -6.15
N PRO A 339 -10.20 16.95 -5.25
CA PRO A 339 -9.41 17.87 -4.43
C PRO A 339 -8.32 17.14 -3.66
N ASP A 340 -7.17 17.78 -3.43
CA ASP A 340 -6.00 17.20 -2.75
C ASP A 340 -5.59 15.82 -3.32
N PRO A 341 -5.12 15.74 -4.58
CA PRO A 341 -4.85 14.47 -5.29
C PRO A 341 -3.82 13.56 -4.61
N GLU A 342 -3.00 14.08 -3.71
CA GLU A 342 -2.10 13.28 -2.88
C GLU A 342 -2.85 12.38 -1.90
N ARG A 343 -3.97 12.89 -1.35
CA ARG A 343 -4.81 12.21 -0.37
C ARG A 343 -6.03 11.56 -1.01
N ASN A 344 -6.51 12.09 -2.13
CA ASN A 344 -7.68 11.59 -2.84
C ASN A 344 -7.32 10.99 -4.20
N LYS A 345 -6.95 9.71 -4.19
CA LYS A 345 -6.64 8.96 -5.42
C LYS A 345 -7.92 8.56 -6.15
N ALA A 346 -7.95 8.77 -7.46
CA ALA A 346 -9.01 8.32 -8.36
C ALA A 346 -9.09 6.79 -8.52
N ARG A 347 -8.22 6.05 -7.83
CA ARG A 347 -8.15 4.60 -7.82
C ARG A 347 -8.08 4.09 -6.39
N LYS A 348 -8.93 3.13 -6.05
CA LYS A 348 -8.92 2.49 -4.72
C LYS A 348 -9.26 1.01 -4.82
N ILE A 349 -8.57 0.22 -4.02
CA ILE A 349 -8.86 -1.20 -3.78
C ILE A 349 -9.60 -1.30 -2.44
N TRP A 350 -10.66 -2.11 -2.38
CA TRP A 350 -11.35 -2.39 -1.13
C TRP A 350 -12.06 -3.76 -1.14
N PRO A 351 -11.94 -4.55 -0.05
CA PRO A 351 -10.90 -4.47 0.99
C PRO A 351 -9.49 -4.63 0.39
N SER A 352 -8.43 -4.66 1.21
CA SER A 352 -7.03 -4.73 0.74
C SER A 352 -6.41 -6.12 0.98
N PRO A 353 -6.89 -7.18 0.32
CA PRO A 353 -6.34 -8.52 0.46
C PRO A 353 -4.97 -8.63 -0.23
N VAL A 354 -4.12 -9.49 0.32
CA VAL A 354 -2.83 -9.85 -0.27
C VAL A 354 -3.02 -10.95 -1.32
N GLY A 355 -2.43 -10.77 -2.50
CA GLY A 355 -2.42 -11.77 -3.57
C GLY A 355 -3.68 -11.85 -4.43
N ALA A 356 -4.71 -11.05 -4.14
CA ALA A 356 -5.86 -10.95 -5.04
C ALA A 356 -5.48 -10.23 -6.34
N VAL A 357 -6.06 -10.66 -7.46
CA VAL A 357 -5.76 -10.12 -8.79
C VAL A 357 -7.01 -9.87 -9.61
N ILE A 358 -6.94 -8.90 -10.53
CA ILE A 358 -7.96 -8.69 -11.56
C ILE A 358 -7.61 -9.59 -12.74
N ARG A 359 -8.43 -10.60 -13.01
CA ARG A 359 -8.19 -11.56 -14.11
C ARG A 359 -8.81 -11.01 -15.41
N ILE A 360 -7.99 -10.44 -16.29
CA ILE A 360 -8.43 -9.75 -17.51
C ILE A 360 -8.62 -10.73 -18.68
N SER A 361 -7.63 -11.60 -18.91
CA SER A 361 -7.69 -12.64 -19.95
C SER A 361 -7.48 -14.03 -19.36
N LYS A 362 -8.25 -15.00 -19.87
CA LYS A 362 -8.17 -16.42 -19.53
C LYS A 362 -7.11 -17.18 -20.33
N GLY A 363 -6.55 -16.54 -21.36
CA GLY A 363 -5.60 -17.14 -22.30
C GLY A 363 -6.25 -18.12 -23.26
N GLU A 364 -5.40 -18.98 -23.85
CA GLU A 364 -5.80 -19.93 -24.88
C GLU A 364 -7.00 -20.81 -24.45
N GLY A 365 -8.01 -20.89 -25.32
CA GLY A 365 -9.20 -21.70 -25.13
C GLY A 365 -10.25 -21.16 -24.15
N ASP A 366 -10.12 -19.91 -23.69
CA ASP A 366 -11.05 -19.22 -22.79
C ASP A 366 -11.41 -20.01 -21.50
N LEU A 367 -10.44 -20.79 -21.00
CA LEU A 367 -10.59 -21.56 -19.77
C LEU A 367 -10.17 -20.74 -18.55
N THR A 368 -10.97 -20.77 -17.50
CA THR A 368 -10.53 -20.22 -16.20
C THR A 368 -9.25 -20.92 -15.75
N PRO A 369 -8.39 -20.25 -14.95
CA PRO A 369 -7.17 -20.89 -14.43
C PRO A 369 -7.43 -22.23 -13.74
N GLU A 370 -8.54 -22.34 -13.02
CA GLU A 370 -8.97 -23.56 -12.33
C GLU A 370 -9.38 -24.67 -13.31
N GLU A 371 -10.11 -24.34 -14.38
CA GLU A 371 -10.46 -25.29 -15.44
C GLU A 371 -9.23 -25.75 -16.24
N ALA A 372 -8.37 -24.81 -16.62
CA ALA A 372 -7.13 -25.11 -17.33
C ALA A 372 -6.23 -26.03 -16.50
N ALA A 373 -6.10 -25.77 -15.19
CA ALA A 373 -5.34 -26.63 -14.29
C ALA A 373 -5.94 -28.04 -14.21
N ARG A 374 -7.27 -28.17 -14.10
CA ARG A 374 -7.97 -29.46 -14.08
C ARG A 374 -7.79 -30.25 -15.36
N GLN A 375 -7.72 -29.57 -16.50
CA GLN A 375 -7.48 -30.17 -17.82
C GLN A 375 -5.99 -30.37 -18.15
N GLY A 376 -5.07 -30.06 -17.23
CA GLY A 376 -3.63 -30.14 -17.48
C GLY A 376 -3.10 -29.15 -18.53
N ARG A 377 -3.86 -28.11 -18.88
CA ARG A 377 -3.48 -27.09 -19.85
C ARG A 377 -2.69 -25.98 -19.18
N ALA A 378 -1.41 -25.85 -19.54
CA ALA A 378 -0.53 -24.81 -19.04
C ALA A 378 -0.22 -23.77 -20.13
N GLY A 379 -0.19 -22.49 -19.75
CA GLY A 379 0.09 -21.37 -20.66
C GLY A 379 0.86 -20.25 -19.95
N PRO A 380 1.35 -19.23 -20.66
CA PRO A 380 2.02 -18.09 -20.04
C PRO A 380 1.03 -17.22 -19.26
N LEU A 381 1.47 -16.73 -18.10
CA LEU A 381 0.79 -15.69 -17.33
C LEU A 381 1.56 -14.38 -17.44
N VAL A 382 0.92 -13.32 -17.90
CA VAL A 382 1.43 -11.95 -17.83
C VAL A 382 0.80 -11.24 -16.65
N VAL A 383 1.65 -10.60 -15.84
CA VAL A 383 1.24 -9.82 -14.66
C VAL A 383 1.65 -8.37 -14.87
N THR A 384 0.69 -7.46 -14.71
CA THR A 384 0.91 -6.01 -14.72
C THR A 384 0.60 -5.41 -13.35
N GLU A 385 1.06 -4.19 -13.10
CA GLU A 385 0.55 -3.39 -11.98
C GLU A 385 -0.87 -2.87 -12.31
N GLY A 386 -0.99 -2.12 -13.42
CA GLY A 386 -2.20 -1.43 -13.83
C GLY A 386 -3.16 -2.28 -14.68
N ILE A 387 -4.45 -1.98 -14.56
CA ILE A 387 -5.49 -2.62 -15.39
C ILE A 387 -5.43 -2.20 -16.87
N GLU A 388 -5.00 -0.97 -17.17
CA GLU A 388 -4.86 -0.48 -18.54
C GLU A 388 -3.76 -1.23 -19.30
N ASP A 389 -2.62 -1.50 -18.65
CA ASP A 389 -1.56 -2.33 -19.20
C ASP A 389 -2.04 -3.76 -19.43
N ALA A 390 -2.79 -4.32 -18.48
CA ALA A 390 -3.34 -5.67 -18.63
C ALA A 390 -4.30 -5.75 -19.81
N LEU A 391 -5.15 -4.75 -20.02
CA LEU A 391 -6.02 -4.67 -21.20
C LEU A 391 -5.20 -4.54 -22.48
N SER A 392 -4.16 -3.70 -22.50
CA SER A 392 -3.28 -3.51 -23.66
C SER A 392 -2.62 -4.82 -24.10
N ILE A 393 -2.13 -5.59 -23.13
CA ILE A 393 -1.53 -6.91 -23.36
C ILE A 393 -2.59 -7.94 -23.76
N ALA A 394 -3.76 -7.97 -23.11
CA ALA A 394 -4.82 -8.92 -23.43
C ALA A 394 -5.38 -8.75 -24.85
N ILE A 395 -5.41 -7.51 -25.36
CA ILE A 395 -5.76 -7.23 -26.76
C ILE A 395 -4.67 -7.76 -27.70
N SER A 396 -3.41 -7.46 -27.40
CA SER A 396 -2.25 -7.74 -28.27
C SER A 396 -1.78 -9.20 -28.24
N CYS A 397 -2.03 -9.91 -27.13
CA CYS A 397 -1.59 -11.28 -26.87
C CYS A 397 -2.80 -12.12 -26.42
N PRO A 398 -3.77 -12.41 -27.30
CA PRO A 398 -5.04 -13.06 -26.95
C PRO A 398 -4.88 -14.42 -26.27
N ASP A 399 -3.84 -15.18 -26.62
CA ASP A 399 -3.60 -16.52 -26.07
C ASP A 399 -2.95 -16.50 -24.67
N HIS A 400 -2.54 -15.33 -24.18
CA HIS A 400 -1.92 -15.20 -22.87
C HIS A 400 -2.97 -15.00 -21.78
N ARG A 401 -2.75 -15.62 -20.61
CA ARG A 401 -3.43 -15.21 -19.38
C ARG A 401 -2.86 -13.87 -18.96
N VAL A 402 -3.72 -12.91 -18.63
CA VAL A 402 -3.27 -11.56 -18.25
C VAL A 402 -4.01 -11.12 -17.00
N TRP A 403 -3.25 -10.81 -15.95
CA TRP A 403 -3.78 -10.36 -14.66
C TRP A 403 -3.16 -9.02 -14.26
N ALA A 404 -3.97 -8.14 -13.65
CA ALA A 404 -3.47 -6.93 -13.01
C ALA A 404 -3.42 -7.12 -11.48
N ALA A 405 -2.26 -6.82 -10.88
CA ALA A 405 -2.04 -6.92 -9.45
C ALA A 405 -2.62 -5.73 -8.67
N GLY A 406 -2.90 -4.62 -9.33
CA GLY A 406 -3.49 -3.40 -8.76
C GLY A 406 -2.49 -2.50 -8.04
N THR A 407 -1.38 -3.05 -7.55
CA THR A 407 -0.23 -2.30 -6.99
C THR A 407 1.07 -3.06 -7.24
N LEU A 408 2.19 -2.33 -7.33
CA LEU A 408 3.52 -2.94 -7.46
C LEU A 408 3.85 -3.93 -6.34
N GLY A 409 3.51 -3.58 -5.09
CA GLY A 409 3.77 -4.42 -3.93
C GLY A 409 3.04 -5.76 -3.98
N ASN A 410 1.85 -5.80 -4.59
CA ASN A 410 1.05 -7.01 -4.69
C ASN A 410 1.56 -8.00 -5.75
N ILE A 411 2.42 -7.59 -6.68
CA ILE A 411 3.01 -8.48 -7.70
C ILE A 411 3.76 -9.66 -7.04
N ALA A 412 4.43 -9.40 -5.90
CA ALA A 412 5.15 -10.44 -5.15
C ALA A 412 4.24 -11.55 -4.58
N HIS A 413 2.93 -11.29 -4.50
CA HIS A 413 1.94 -12.18 -3.89
C HIS A 413 0.98 -12.79 -4.91
N VAL A 414 1.19 -12.53 -6.21
CA VAL A 414 0.35 -13.07 -7.27
C VAL A 414 0.43 -14.60 -7.27
N PRO A 415 -0.71 -15.32 -7.25
CA PRO A 415 -0.70 -16.77 -7.15
C PRO A 415 -0.17 -17.42 -8.44
N VAL A 416 0.84 -18.28 -8.32
CA VAL A 416 1.35 -19.08 -9.44
C VAL A 416 0.65 -20.45 -9.45
N LEU A 417 -0.42 -20.55 -10.24
CA LEU A 417 -1.29 -21.73 -10.30
C LEU A 417 -0.71 -22.84 -11.21
N PRO A 418 -1.19 -24.11 -11.10
CA PRO A 418 -0.68 -25.22 -11.93
C PRO A 418 -0.80 -24.99 -13.45
N CYS A 419 -1.79 -24.21 -13.91
CA CYS A 419 -1.97 -23.83 -15.31
C CYS A 419 -0.97 -22.78 -15.82
N VAL A 420 -0.03 -22.33 -14.98
CA VAL A 420 0.98 -21.32 -15.33
C VAL A 420 2.29 -22.02 -15.69
N SER A 421 2.66 -21.94 -16.97
CA SER A 421 3.92 -22.49 -17.49
C SER A 421 5.12 -21.56 -17.25
N ARG A 422 4.89 -20.25 -17.24
CA ARG A 422 5.87 -19.18 -16.97
C ARG A 422 5.13 -17.91 -16.53
N VAL A 423 5.83 -17.06 -15.80
CA VAL A 423 5.35 -15.72 -15.42
C VAL A 423 6.13 -14.66 -16.18
N ILE A 424 5.43 -13.69 -16.76
CA ILE A 424 6.01 -12.52 -17.41
C ILE A 424 5.53 -11.31 -16.63
N VAL A 425 6.44 -10.62 -15.94
CA VAL A 425 6.13 -9.37 -15.25
C VAL A 425 6.30 -8.23 -16.25
N ALA A 426 5.19 -7.62 -16.67
CA ALA A 426 5.18 -6.43 -17.50
C ALA A 426 5.34 -5.20 -16.60
N ALA A 427 6.54 -4.62 -16.63
CA ALA A 427 6.95 -3.59 -15.68
C ALA A 427 7.14 -2.22 -16.36
N ASP A 428 6.64 -1.17 -15.70
CA ASP A 428 6.77 0.24 -16.09
C ASP A 428 8.24 0.69 -16.13
N ASN A 429 8.59 1.55 -17.08
CA ASN A 429 9.92 2.11 -17.31
C ASN A 429 10.33 3.18 -16.27
N ASP A 430 10.21 2.85 -14.98
CA ASP A 430 10.59 3.72 -13.86
C ASP A 430 12.07 3.58 -13.48
N TRP A 431 12.98 3.73 -14.44
CA TRP A 431 14.43 3.50 -14.24
C TRP A 431 15.06 4.41 -13.18
N HIS A 432 14.48 5.59 -12.94
CA HIS A 432 14.98 6.56 -11.97
C HIS A 432 14.44 6.34 -10.55
N ASN A 433 13.41 5.50 -10.38
CA ASN A 433 12.82 5.23 -9.07
C ASN A 433 13.46 4.00 -8.42
N LYS A 434 14.42 4.25 -7.51
CA LYS A 434 15.12 3.20 -6.76
C LYS A 434 14.16 2.33 -5.93
N GLN A 435 13.10 2.92 -5.37
CA GLN A 435 12.13 2.17 -4.57
C GLN A 435 11.30 1.22 -5.45
N ALA A 436 10.83 1.69 -6.62
CA ALA A 436 10.11 0.86 -7.58
C ALA A 436 10.99 -0.28 -8.13
N SER A 437 12.26 0.02 -8.45
CA SER A 437 13.22 -0.99 -8.90
C SER A 437 13.48 -2.07 -7.84
N ALA A 438 13.65 -1.66 -6.57
CA ALA A 438 13.83 -2.61 -5.46
C ALA A 438 12.56 -3.44 -5.20
N ALA A 439 11.38 -2.84 -5.29
CA ALA A 439 10.10 -3.53 -5.15
C ALA A 439 9.89 -4.57 -6.27
N LEU A 440 10.18 -4.21 -7.52
CA LEU A 440 10.14 -5.14 -8.65
C LEU A 440 11.13 -6.29 -8.46
N GLY A 441 12.36 -6.00 -8.00
CA GLY A 441 13.36 -7.04 -7.69
C GLY A 441 12.86 -8.05 -6.66
N ARG A 442 12.24 -7.56 -5.57
CA ARG A 442 11.61 -8.44 -4.56
C ARG A 442 10.45 -9.25 -5.14
N ALA A 443 9.60 -8.62 -5.96
CA ALA A 443 8.47 -9.31 -6.58
C ALA A 443 8.92 -10.44 -7.51
N VAL A 444 9.93 -10.19 -8.35
CA VAL A 444 10.50 -11.21 -9.25
C VAL A 444 11.16 -12.34 -8.46
N ALA A 445 11.86 -12.04 -7.37
CA ALA A 445 12.44 -13.06 -6.50
C ALA A 445 11.36 -13.94 -5.85
N ALA A 446 10.28 -13.35 -5.33
CA ALA A 446 9.15 -14.08 -4.78
C ALA A 446 8.48 -14.97 -5.83
N LEU A 447 8.24 -14.47 -7.03
CA LEU A 447 7.65 -15.24 -8.13
C LEU A 447 8.54 -16.43 -8.56
N LYS A 448 9.87 -16.25 -8.57
CA LYS A 448 10.82 -17.33 -8.88
C LYS A 448 10.79 -18.45 -7.83
N ALA A 449 10.47 -18.15 -6.58
CA ALA A 449 10.37 -19.14 -5.51
C ALA A 449 9.24 -20.17 -5.76
N HIS A 450 8.28 -19.88 -6.64
CA HIS A 450 7.25 -20.83 -7.06
C HIS A 450 7.75 -21.89 -8.07
N GLY A 451 9.02 -21.86 -8.48
CA GLY A 451 9.61 -22.88 -9.36
C GLY A 451 9.21 -22.78 -10.84
N ARG A 452 8.58 -21.68 -11.25
CA ARG A 452 8.28 -21.40 -12.67
C ARG A 452 9.29 -20.40 -13.26
N PRO A 453 9.61 -20.48 -14.56
CA PRO A 453 10.39 -19.44 -15.22
C PRO A 453 9.72 -18.07 -15.09
N VAL A 454 10.51 -17.05 -14.75
CA VAL A 454 10.05 -15.66 -14.62
C VAL A 454 10.86 -14.75 -15.55
N ALA A 455 10.18 -14.02 -16.42
CA ALA A 455 10.75 -13.00 -17.29
C ALA A 455 10.19 -11.61 -16.95
N ILE A 456 10.94 -10.57 -17.32
CA ILE A 456 10.48 -9.18 -17.23
C ILE A 456 10.31 -8.66 -18.66
N ALA A 457 9.13 -8.13 -18.96
CA ALA A 457 8.85 -7.41 -20.19
C ALA A 457 8.70 -5.92 -19.87
N ARG A 458 9.19 -5.06 -20.76
CA ARG A 458 9.12 -3.60 -20.62
C ARG A 458 8.72 -2.99 -21.95
N SER A 459 8.07 -1.83 -21.88
CA SER A 459 7.79 -1.08 -23.09
C SER A 459 9.07 -0.62 -23.77
N THR A 460 9.10 -0.68 -25.11
CA THR A 460 10.18 -0.09 -25.93
C THR A 460 9.99 1.40 -26.16
N ILE A 461 8.78 1.94 -25.98
CA ILE A 461 8.40 3.34 -26.26
C ILE A 461 7.38 3.78 -25.21
N GLY A 462 7.57 4.95 -24.59
CA GLY A 462 6.69 5.43 -23.52
C GLY A 462 7.00 4.77 -22.16
N LYS A 463 6.17 5.08 -21.17
CA LYS A 463 6.38 4.63 -19.78
C LYS A 463 5.94 3.19 -19.57
N ASP A 464 4.77 2.81 -20.07
CA ASP A 464 4.12 1.54 -19.77
C ASP A 464 3.63 0.81 -21.04
N MET A 465 2.91 -0.31 -20.87
CA MET A 465 2.45 -1.11 -22.01
C MET A 465 1.26 -0.44 -22.72
N ASN A 466 0.52 0.43 -22.02
CA ASN A 466 -0.54 1.22 -22.63
C ASN A 466 0.03 2.30 -23.56
N ASP A 467 1.10 2.98 -23.15
CA ASP A 467 1.79 3.96 -23.99
C ASP A 467 2.37 3.30 -25.25
N LEU A 468 2.91 2.08 -25.13
CA LEU A 468 3.38 1.30 -26.28
C LEU A 468 2.28 1.04 -27.30
N LEU A 469 1.08 0.68 -26.82
CA LEU A 469 -0.06 0.41 -27.68
C LEU A 469 -0.51 1.67 -28.46
N LYS A 470 -0.43 2.84 -27.81
CA LYS A 470 -0.73 4.13 -28.44
C LYS A 470 0.34 4.56 -29.45
N GLY A 471 1.60 4.18 -29.21
CA GLY A 471 2.75 4.65 -29.98
C GLY A 471 3.21 6.06 -29.59
N GLU A 472 2.94 6.49 -28.36
CA GLU A 472 3.36 7.80 -27.82
C GLU A 472 4.81 7.69 -27.29
N PRO A 473 5.80 8.45 -27.82
CA PRO A 473 7.15 8.50 -27.25
C PRO A 473 7.18 9.17 -25.88
N VAL A 474 8.20 8.84 -25.08
CA VAL A 474 8.46 9.37 -23.71
C VAL A 474 8.57 10.89 -23.70
#